data_AF-A0A9E3P326-F1
#
_entry.id   AF-A0A9E3P326-F1
#
_cell.length_a   1.000
_cell.length_b   1.000
_cell.length_c   1.000
_cell.angle_alpha   90.00
_cell.angle_beta   90.00
_cell.angle_gamma   90.00
#
_symmetry.space_group_name_H-M   'P 1'
#
loop_
_entity.id
_entity.type
_entity.pdbx_description
1 polymer ?
#
loop_
_entity_poly.entity_id
_entity_poly.type
_entity_poly.pdbx_seq_one_letter_code
_entity_poly.pdbx_strand_id
1 'polypeptide(L)'
;MTNPGRHHFWMFLAASALVACSKKNPEPASTHSVTQAPKNAVALAAAEQADRTGDLSGEGKLDPNDPKHGQRKLMGLDVGVYVDGKQISVLRYGDMPAAVAVETLEGGARRYRLYDYLKAIGVAPETVKSVHLHGNNDRIASVEGAELLKDKKRFAFAFLAGDTGAPISRWATDGLKNEFVVHEFRRVTVYVNKPSPLVDAKRSCHVGADGECSDAIPYATGDAVKGTRVYVDGKMVGFVKRRQLAEALVMGDTPAGERKYNVSKLIAQMGVDTHGIQAVELIAGDDVIARASSEKWTKLAPEFFFTLPKHNHGKVRVHVPAELQTQQEGVSDRDALVSSVQVYKTTKPVDRELTAISEDTDMSVQVAANTAPDQLGRGER
;
A
#
# COMPACT_ATOMS: atom_id res chain seq x y z
N MET A 1 -60.52 -27.38 26.33
CA MET A 1 -59.57 -28.42 26.78
C MET A 1 -58.18 -27.77 26.75
N THR A 2 -57.73 -26.87 27.64
CA THR A 2 -57.66 -26.83 29.12
C THR A 2 -57.07 -28.10 29.73
N ASN A 3 -55.78 -28.10 30.11
CA ASN A 3 -55.28 -27.87 31.49
C ASN A 3 -53.73 -28.05 31.60
N PRO A 4 -53.06 -27.73 32.75
CA PRO A 4 -51.81 -26.95 32.81
C PRO A 4 -50.76 -27.58 33.78
N GLY A 5 -49.77 -26.80 34.25
CA GLY A 5 -49.05 -27.04 35.53
C GLY A 5 -47.53 -26.75 35.43
N ARG A 6 -47.01 -25.62 35.95
CA ARG A 6 -46.57 -25.31 37.35
C ARG A 6 -45.37 -26.18 37.81
N HIS A 7 -44.33 -25.74 38.54
CA HIS A 7 -43.79 -24.48 39.11
C HIS A 7 -42.45 -24.86 39.80
N HIS A 8 -41.54 -23.90 40.02
CA HIS A 8 -40.68 -23.64 41.22
C HIS A 8 -39.46 -22.83 40.74
N PHE A 9 -39.29 -21.52 40.97
CA PHE A 9 -39.20 -20.71 42.21
C PHE A 9 -37.96 -21.03 43.04
N TRP A 10 -36.90 -20.21 42.93
CA TRP A 10 -36.05 -19.79 44.05
C TRP A 10 -35.50 -18.39 43.76
N MET A 11 -35.57 -17.55 44.80
CA MET A 11 -35.31 -16.13 44.88
C MET A 11 -34.31 -15.97 46.03
N PHE A 12 -33.25 -15.17 45.87
CA PHE A 12 -32.52 -14.60 47.00
C PHE A 12 -32.07 -13.17 46.67
N LEU A 13 -32.66 -12.23 47.41
CA LEU A 13 -32.10 -10.92 47.80
C LEU A 13 -30.90 -11.18 48.77
N ALA A 14 -29.98 -10.27 49.12
CA ALA A 14 -30.09 -8.83 49.30
C ALA A 14 -28.71 -8.11 49.44
N ALA A 15 -28.75 -6.78 49.20
CA ALA A 15 -28.15 -5.64 49.94
C ALA A 15 -26.61 -5.48 50.08
N SER A 16 -25.99 -4.39 49.56
CA SER A 16 -25.77 -3.01 50.14
C SER A 16 -24.51 -2.96 51.06
N ALA A 17 -23.59 -1.98 51.11
CA ALA A 17 -23.60 -0.54 50.84
C ALA A 17 -22.17 0.09 50.74
N LEU A 18 -22.04 1.17 49.95
CA LEU A 18 -21.42 2.51 50.18
C LEU A 18 -20.07 2.79 50.95
N VAL A 19 -19.24 3.63 50.29
CA VAL A 19 -18.55 4.89 50.74
C VAL A 19 -17.04 4.93 51.13
N ALA A 20 -16.36 5.94 50.54
CA ALA A 20 -15.28 6.85 51.04
C ALA A 20 -13.81 6.75 50.57
N CYS A 21 -13.42 7.79 49.82
CA CYS A 21 -12.29 8.74 50.00
C CYS A 21 -10.79 8.32 50.05
N SER A 22 -10.07 8.79 49.03
CA SER A 22 -8.92 9.74 49.06
C SER A 22 -7.67 9.45 49.91
N LYS A 23 -6.49 9.40 49.26
CA LYS A 23 -5.25 10.08 49.71
C LYS A 23 -4.16 10.16 48.61
N LYS A 24 -3.42 11.28 48.67
CA LYS A 24 -2.34 11.85 47.83
C LYS A 24 -1.00 11.09 47.83
N ASN A 25 -0.29 11.15 46.69
CA ASN A 25 1.15 11.45 46.39
C ASN A 25 2.28 11.01 47.37
N PRO A 26 3.48 10.59 46.88
CA PRO A 26 4.41 11.54 46.24
C PRO A 26 5.27 11.05 45.06
N GLU A 27 5.71 12.07 44.33
CA GLU A 27 6.80 12.17 43.34
C GLU A 27 8.18 11.81 43.95
N PRO A 28 9.17 11.44 43.12
CA PRO A 28 10.47 12.06 43.33
C PRO A 28 11.12 12.59 42.04
N ALA A 29 11.44 13.89 42.12
CA ALA A 29 12.69 14.55 41.79
C ALA A 29 13.56 14.07 40.62
N SER A 30 13.75 15.00 39.69
CA SER A 30 14.84 15.14 38.73
C SER A 30 16.20 15.47 39.37
N THR A 31 17.30 14.92 38.85
CA THR A 31 18.60 15.63 38.78
C THR A 31 19.56 15.05 37.72
N HIS A 32 19.76 15.84 36.67
CA HIS A 32 20.99 16.23 35.97
C HIS A 32 22.27 15.36 35.97
N SER A 33 22.68 15.05 34.73
CA SER A 33 23.96 15.41 34.07
C SER A 33 25.30 14.87 34.60
N VAL A 34 25.98 14.05 33.78
CA VAL A 34 27.45 14.09 33.66
C VAL A 34 27.86 14.00 32.19
N THR A 35 28.54 15.06 31.76
CA THR A 35 29.32 15.27 30.54
C THR A 35 30.50 14.31 30.44
N GLN A 36 30.79 13.75 29.26
CA GLN A 36 32.16 13.68 28.71
C GLN A 36 32.19 13.17 27.26
N ALA A 37 32.88 13.94 26.43
CA ALA A 37 33.49 13.59 25.14
C ALA A 37 34.96 14.08 25.21
N PRO A 38 35.83 13.91 24.20
CA PRO A 38 35.99 12.89 23.16
C PRO A 38 37.45 12.35 23.12
N LYS A 39 37.81 11.48 22.16
CA LYS A 39 39.03 11.61 21.29
C LYS A 39 39.27 10.39 20.39
N ASN A 40 39.32 10.68 19.08
CA ASN A 40 40.33 10.34 18.04
C ASN A 40 40.90 8.91 17.97
N ALA A 41 41.31 8.32 16.85
CA ALA A 41 41.31 8.48 15.39
C ALA A 41 42.36 7.40 14.95
N VAL A 42 42.31 6.63 13.86
CA VAL A 42 42.75 6.93 12.48
C VAL A 42 42.93 5.56 11.76
N ALA A 43 42.57 5.49 10.48
CA ALA A 43 43.20 4.74 9.37
C ALA A 43 42.93 3.24 9.08
N LEU A 44 42.35 3.06 7.87
CA LEU A 44 42.78 2.20 6.75
C LEU A 44 42.77 0.67 6.92
N ALA A 45 41.87 0.00 6.20
CA ALA A 45 42.18 -0.63 4.91
C ALA A 45 41.00 -1.50 4.41
N ALA A 46 40.91 -1.63 3.09
CA ALA A 46 39.94 -2.45 2.37
C ALA A 46 40.05 -3.94 2.68
N ALA A 47 38.96 -4.66 2.37
CA ALA A 47 38.75 -6.11 2.39
C ALA A 47 38.21 -6.72 3.71
N GLU A 48 36.89 -6.64 3.88
CA GLU A 48 36.08 -7.81 4.25
C GLU A 48 34.63 -7.57 3.84
N GLN A 49 34.37 -7.81 2.56
CA GLN A 49 33.06 -7.77 1.93
C GLN A 49 32.63 -9.22 1.66
N ALA A 50 32.27 -9.94 2.71
CA ALA A 50 31.52 -11.19 2.68
C ALA A 50 31.23 -11.56 4.14
N ASP A 51 30.07 -11.16 4.65
CA ASP A 51 29.23 -11.92 5.61
C ASP A 51 28.24 -10.99 6.37
N ARG A 52 27.43 -10.22 5.61
CA ARG A 52 26.24 -9.54 6.17
C ARG A 52 25.01 -9.80 5.30
N THR A 53 24.80 -11.06 4.93
CA THR A 53 23.44 -11.58 4.82
C THR A 53 23.02 -12.05 6.21
N GLY A 54 22.92 -11.09 7.13
CA GLY A 54 22.25 -11.31 8.40
C GLY A 54 20.78 -11.55 8.10
N ASP A 55 20.34 -12.74 8.44
CA ASP A 55 18.96 -13.20 8.60
C ASP A 55 17.94 -12.05 8.85
N LEU A 56 17.31 -11.58 7.78
CA LEU A 56 16.14 -10.70 7.82
C LEU A 56 14.86 -11.50 7.56
N SER A 57 14.86 -12.78 7.96
CA SER A 57 13.64 -13.58 8.06
C SER A 57 12.85 -13.18 9.32
N GLY A 58 11.54 -13.30 9.23
CA GLY A 58 10.57 -12.67 10.14
C GLY A 58 10.79 -12.96 11.63
N GLU A 59 10.23 -12.05 12.45
CA GLU A 59 10.27 -11.98 13.92
C GLU A 59 11.38 -11.10 14.54
N GLY A 60 12.02 -10.24 13.76
CA GLY A 60 12.77 -9.11 14.31
C GLY A 60 11.83 -8.16 15.07
N LYS A 61 11.78 -8.26 16.40
CA LYS A 61 11.43 -7.12 17.26
C LYS A 61 12.36 -6.00 16.86
N LEU A 62 11.85 -5.05 16.07
CA LEU A 62 12.56 -3.81 15.77
C LEU A 62 13.01 -3.22 17.11
N ASP A 63 14.31 -2.91 17.22
CA ASP A 63 14.86 -2.25 18.39
C ASP A 63 14.00 -1.03 18.70
N PRO A 64 13.42 -0.91 19.92
CA PRO A 64 12.65 0.26 20.31
C PRO A 64 13.42 1.58 20.18
N ASN A 65 14.75 1.52 20.15
CA ASN A 65 15.65 2.66 19.99
C ASN A 65 16.15 2.85 18.55
N ASP A 66 15.70 2.03 17.59
CA ASP A 66 15.96 2.31 16.18
C ASP A 66 15.31 3.67 15.84
N PRO A 67 16.04 4.67 15.33
CA PRO A 67 15.44 5.93 14.88
C PRO A 67 14.37 5.74 13.79
N LYS A 68 14.30 4.55 13.17
CA LYS A 68 13.25 4.12 12.22
C LYS A 68 12.02 3.49 12.91
N HIS A 69 12.04 3.29 14.24
CA HIS A 69 10.90 2.80 15.00
C HIS A 69 9.75 3.82 14.94
N GLY A 70 8.56 3.40 14.48
CA GLY A 70 7.41 4.28 14.23
C GLY A 70 7.31 4.87 12.82
N GLN A 71 8.37 4.76 11.98
CA GLN A 71 8.34 5.28 10.61
C GLN A 71 7.53 4.41 9.64
N ARG A 72 7.07 3.22 10.05
CA ARG A 72 6.23 2.33 9.22
C ARG A 72 4.94 2.97 8.70
N LYS A 73 4.36 3.96 9.40
CA LYS A 73 3.19 4.70 8.90
C LYS A 73 3.56 5.77 7.87
N LEU A 74 4.83 6.19 7.87
CA LEU A 74 5.41 7.19 6.98
C LEU A 74 5.97 6.53 5.71
N MET A 75 6.33 5.25 5.75
CA MET A 75 6.75 4.49 4.57
C MET A 75 5.52 3.90 3.87
N GLY A 76 5.26 4.31 2.64
CA GLY A 76 4.02 4.07 1.88
C GLY A 76 3.41 2.67 2.03
N LEU A 77 2.14 2.64 2.44
CA LEU A 77 1.38 1.41 2.64
C LEU A 77 0.68 1.00 1.34
N ASP A 78 0.64 -0.30 1.07
CA ASP A 78 -0.11 -0.84 -0.06
C ASP A 78 -1.62 -0.89 0.29
N VAL A 79 -2.32 0.22 0.09
CA VAL A 79 -3.78 0.31 0.28
C VAL A 79 -4.51 -0.28 -0.91
N GLY A 80 -5.02 -1.51 -0.77
CA GLY A 80 -5.73 -2.18 -1.87
C GLY A 80 -7.01 -1.46 -2.29
N VAL A 81 -7.22 -1.33 -3.60
CA VAL A 81 -8.44 -0.80 -4.21
C VAL A 81 -9.19 -1.91 -4.92
N TYR A 82 -10.41 -2.18 -4.45
CA TYR A 82 -11.25 -3.27 -4.91
C TYR A 82 -12.45 -2.72 -5.66
N VAL A 83 -12.78 -3.29 -6.81
CA VAL A 83 -14.02 -3.01 -7.54
C VAL A 83 -14.83 -4.30 -7.55
N ASP A 84 -16.04 -4.23 -6.98
CA ASP A 84 -16.95 -5.39 -6.86
C ASP A 84 -16.26 -6.64 -6.26
N GLY A 85 -15.32 -6.42 -5.33
CA GLY A 85 -14.56 -7.47 -4.63
C GLY A 85 -13.28 -7.96 -5.32
N LYS A 86 -12.99 -7.52 -6.56
CA LYS A 86 -11.70 -7.80 -7.21
C LYS A 86 -10.73 -6.65 -6.97
N GLN A 87 -9.53 -6.94 -6.47
CA GLN A 87 -8.48 -5.91 -6.39
C GLN A 87 -8.01 -5.52 -7.79
N ILE A 88 -8.13 -4.24 -8.13
CA ILE A 88 -7.75 -3.72 -9.46
C ILE A 88 -6.64 -2.66 -9.40
N SER A 89 -6.26 -2.21 -8.21
CA SER A 89 -5.17 -1.24 -8.02
C SER A 89 -4.69 -1.23 -6.57
N VAL A 90 -3.63 -0.46 -6.32
CA VAL A 90 -3.17 -0.06 -4.99
C VAL A 90 -3.12 1.47 -4.95
N LEU A 91 -3.69 2.06 -3.90
CA LEU A 91 -3.62 3.49 -3.62
C LEU A 91 -2.37 3.79 -2.81
N ARG A 92 -1.26 3.94 -3.51
CA ARG A 92 0.05 4.33 -2.98
C ARG A 92 0.61 5.46 -3.85
N TYR A 93 1.38 6.38 -3.28
CA TYR A 93 1.91 7.52 -4.04
C TYR A 93 2.76 7.07 -5.24
N GLY A 94 3.71 6.15 -5.05
CA GLY A 94 4.53 5.61 -6.14
C GLY A 94 3.73 4.99 -7.29
N ASP A 95 2.53 4.49 -6.99
CA ASP A 95 1.60 3.84 -7.92
C ASP A 95 0.55 4.79 -8.51
N MET A 96 0.56 6.07 -8.15
CA MET A 96 -0.43 7.04 -8.63
C MET A 96 -0.37 7.18 -10.17
N PRO A 97 -1.51 7.02 -10.87
CA PRO A 97 -1.54 7.23 -12.31
C PRO A 97 -1.17 8.66 -12.70
N ALA A 98 -0.42 8.80 -13.79
CA ALA A 98 0.00 10.11 -14.30
C ALA A 98 -1.17 11.02 -14.72
N ALA A 99 -2.32 10.43 -15.06
CA ALA A 99 -3.53 11.16 -15.44
C ALA A 99 -4.30 11.78 -14.25
N VAL A 100 -3.93 11.47 -13.00
CA VAL A 100 -4.62 12.04 -11.84
C VAL A 100 -4.17 13.49 -11.64
N ALA A 101 -5.13 14.41 -11.70
CA ALA A 101 -4.87 15.81 -11.43
C ALA A 101 -4.48 16.02 -9.96
N VAL A 102 -3.44 16.82 -9.75
CA VAL A 102 -3.02 17.29 -8.43
C VAL A 102 -3.42 18.74 -8.23
N GLU A 103 -4.07 19.03 -7.12
CA GLU A 103 -4.35 20.38 -6.65
C GLU A 103 -3.30 20.75 -5.60
N THR A 104 -2.46 21.72 -5.92
CA THR A 104 -1.45 22.25 -4.99
C THR A 104 -2.04 23.48 -4.31
N LEU A 105 -2.17 23.41 -2.98
CA LEU A 105 -2.67 24.50 -2.16
C LEU A 105 -1.55 25.48 -1.78
N GLU A 106 -1.97 26.63 -1.25
CA GLU A 106 -1.06 27.55 -0.57
C GLU A 106 -0.31 26.80 0.56
N GLY A 107 1.01 26.93 0.58
CA GLY A 107 1.89 26.14 1.45
C GLY A 107 2.37 24.80 0.87
N GLY A 108 2.06 24.50 -0.40
CA GLY A 108 2.63 23.34 -1.12
C GLY A 108 1.95 22.01 -0.84
N ALA A 109 0.88 21.98 -0.04
CA ALA A 109 0.12 20.77 0.23
C ALA A 109 -0.56 20.26 -1.05
N ARG A 110 -0.37 18.98 -1.37
CA ARG A 110 -0.93 18.33 -2.56
C ARG A 110 -2.22 17.58 -2.20
N ARG A 111 -3.25 17.74 -3.03
CA ARG A 111 -4.52 17.00 -2.94
C ARG A 111 -4.86 16.34 -4.27
N TYR A 112 -5.44 15.16 -4.18
CA TYR A 112 -5.90 14.36 -5.31
C TYR A 112 -7.39 14.11 -5.18
N ARG A 113 -8.13 14.15 -6.26
CA ARG A 113 -9.59 13.91 -6.22
C ARG A 113 -9.87 12.42 -6.40
N LEU A 114 -10.76 11.89 -5.56
CA LEU A 114 -11.19 10.50 -5.65
C LEU A 114 -11.83 10.22 -7.03
N TYR A 115 -12.61 11.16 -7.55
CA TYR A 115 -13.22 11.06 -8.89
C TYR A 115 -12.16 10.86 -10.00
N ASP A 116 -11.11 11.69 -10.00
CA ASP A 116 -10.06 11.64 -11.01
C ASP A 116 -9.19 10.38 -10.86
N TYR A 117 -8.92 9.97 -9.62
CA TYR A 117 -8.22 8.71 -9.33
C TYR A 117 -8.98 7.50 -9.86
N LEU A 118 -10.28 7.37 -9.56
CA LEU A 118 -11.11 6.26 -10.04
C LEU A 118 -11.13 6.18 -11.56
N LYS A 119 -11.29 7.33 -12.23
CA LYS A 119 -11.24 7.42 -13.69
C LYS A 119 -9.89 6.95 -14.24
N ALA A 120 -8.79 7.38 -13.64
CA ALA A 120 -7.45 7.06 -14.11
C ALA A 120 -7.10 5.56 -13.96
N ILE A 121 -7.60 4.89 -12.92
CA ILE A 121 -7.43 3.43 -12.77
C ILE A 121 -8.43 2.62 -13.61
N GLY A 122 -9.30 3.29 -14.40
CA GLY A 122 -10.23 2.65 -15.33
C GLY A 122 -11.63 2.38 -14.79
N VAL A 123 -12.01 2.94 -13.64
CA VAL A 123 -13.39 2.91 -13.13
C VAL A 123 -14.14 4.13 -13.63
N ALA A 124 -15.29 3.93 -14.29
CA ALA A 124 -16.16 5.02 -14.70
C ALA A 124 -16.95 5.55 -13.49
N PRO A 125 -16.65 6.75 -12.96
CA PRO A 125 -17.28 7.24 -11.73
C PRO A 125 -18.81 7.39 -11.86
N GLU A 126 -19.32 7.55 -13.08
CA GLU A 126 -20.75 7.65 -13.40
C GLU A 126 -21.52 6.37 -13.11
N THR A 127 -20.82 5.23 -13.05
CA THR A 127 -21.40 3.90 -12.79
C THR A 127 -21.24 3.46 -11.34
N VAL A 128 -20.50 4.23 -10.54
CA VAL A 128 -20.25 3.92 -9.14
C VAL A 128 -21.55 4.07 -8.36
N LYS A 129 -21.90 3.05 -7.60
CA LYS A 129 -23.01 3.05 -6.64
C LYS A 129 -22.56 3.63 -5.30
N SER A 130 -21.39 3.21 -4.82
CA SER A 130 -20.80 3.69 -3.57
C SER A 130 -19.30 3.40 -3.53
N VAL A 131 -18.56 4.23 -2.80
CA VAL A 131 -17.17 4.00 -2.42
C VAL A 131 -17.11 3.87 -0.90
N HIS A 132 -16.65 2.74 -0.39
CA HIS A 132 -16.35 2.59 1.03
C HIS A 132 -14.84 2.70 1.28
N LEU A 133 -14.51 3.45 2.31
CA LEU A 133 -13.15 3.71 2.77
C LEU A 133 -13.02 3.03 4.12
N HIS A 134 -12.13 2.05 4.19
CA HIS A 134 -11.89 1.28 5.40
C HIS A 134 -10.75 1.91 6.17
N GLY A 135 -10.95 2.18 7.45
CA GLY A 135 -9.98 2.77 8.35
C GLY A 135 -9.42 1.77 9.35
N ASN A 136 -8.89 2.30 10.46
CA ASN A 136 -8.48 1.52 11.62
C ASN A 136 -9.70 1.08 12.44
N ASN A 137 -9.55 0.01 13.22
CA ASN A 137 -10.57 -0.52 14.14
C ASN A 137 -11.90 -0.84 13.43
N ASP A 138 -11.81 -1.43 12.24
CA ASP A 138 -12.95 -1.94 11.48
C ASP A 138 -14.01 -0.89 11.11
N ARG A 139 -13.60 0.38 11.09
CA ARG A 139 -14.48 1.51 10.76
C ARG A 139 -14.46 1.83 9.29
N ILE A 140 -15.63 2.14 8.76
CA ILE A 140 -15.93 2.30 7.35
C ILE A 140 -16.69 3.61 7.17
N ALA A 141 -16.12 4.50 6.36
CA ALA A 141 -16.84 5.63 5.79
C ALA A 141 -17.37 5.23 4.40
N SER A 142 -18.47 5.83 3.97
CA SER A 142 -19.03 5.60 2.64
C SER A 142 -19.38 6.91 1.95
N VAL A 143 -19.13 6.97 0.64
CA VAL A 143 -19.55 8.04 -0.26
C VAL A 143 -20.44 7.42 -1.32
N GLU A 144 -21.69 7.88 -1.41
CA GLU A 144 -22.61 7.40 -2.44
C GLU A 144 -22.16 7.92 -3.81
N GLY A 145 -22.42 7.14 -4.87
CA GLY A 145 -22.07 7.53 -6.24
C GLY A 145 -22.71 8.85 -6.66
N ALA A 146 -23.97 9.06 -6.30
CA ALA A 146 -24.67 10.32 -6.55
C ALA A 146 -24.03 11.53 -5.84
N GLU A 147 -23.50 11.33 -4.62
CA GLU A 147 -22.76 12.37 -3.89
C GLU A 147 -21.45 12.69 -4.60
N LEU A 148 -20.68 11.66 -4.97
CA LEU A 148 -19.42 11.78 -5.71
C LEU A 148 -19.61 12.54 -7.03
N LEU A 149 -20.70 12.29 -7.75
CA LEU A 149 -21.01 12.96 -9.01
C LEU A 149 -21.48 14.41 -8.83
N LYS A 150 -22.26 14.67 -7.78
CA LYS A 150 -22.77 16.01 -7.46
C LYS A 150 -21.64 16.95 -7.05
N ASP A 151 -20.66 16.47 -6.29
CA ASP A 151 -19.57 17.28 -5.76
C ASP A 151 -18.20 16.63 -5.97
N LYS A 152 -17.79 16.55 -7.24
CA LYS A 152 -16.54 15.89 -7.67
C LYS A 152 -15.28 16.46 -7.02
N LYS A 153 -15.31 17.74 -6.62
CA LYS A 153 -14.15 18.44 -6.04
C LYS A 153 -14.00 18.22 -4.55
N ARG A 154 -15.12 18.03 -3.83
CA ARG A 154 -15.10 17.85 -2.37
C ARG A 154 -14.30 16.63 -1.95
N PHE A 155 -14.48 15.49 -2.60
CA PHE A 155 -13.87 14.22 -2.17
C PHE A 155 -12.40 14.14 -2.59
N ALA A 156 -11.54 14.82 -1.82
CA ALA A 156 -10.10 14.86 -2.04
C ALA A 156 -9.31 14.08 -0.97
N PHE A 157 -8.19 13.48 -1.33
CA PHE A 157 -7.26 12.85 -0.40
C PHE A 157 -5.85 13.43 -0.55
N ALA A 158 -5.02 13.21 0.45
CA ALA A 158 -3.59 13.49 0.42
C ALA A 158 -2.83 12.26 0.95
N PHE A 159 -1.51 12.28 0.91
CA PHE A 159 -0.68 11.28 1.61
C PHE A 159 -0.13 11.88 2.90
N LEU A 160 -0.03 11.06 3.95
CA LEU A 160 0.32 11.51 5.31
C LEU A 160 1.64 12.30 5.37
N ALA A 161 2.61 11.94 4.53
CA ALA A 161 3.93 12.57 4.45
C ALA A 161 4.20 13.17 3.06
N GLY A 162 3.19 13.75 2.40
CA GLY A 162 3.34 14.46 1.13
C GLY A 162 3.35 13.53 -0.08
N ASP A 163 4.47 12.86 -0.35
CA ASP A 163 4.67 11.84 -1.39
C ASP A 163 4.85 10.42 -0.85
N THR A 164 4.58 10.21 0.43
CA THR A 164 4.60 8.86 1.01
C THR A 164 3.65 8.74 2.20
N GLY A 165 3.56 7.53 2.74
CA GLY A 165 2.68 7.16 3.85
C GLY A 165 1.26 6.81 3.41
N ALA A 166 0.39 6.65 4.39
CA ALA A 166 -1.01 6.29 4.16
C ALA A 166 -1.79 7.43 3.46
N PRO A 167 -2.72 7.12 2.56
CA PRO A 167 -3.65 8.10 2.04
C PRO A 167 -4.66 8.49 3.13
N ILE A 168 -5.03 9.77 3.16
CA ILE A 168 -5.88 10.37 4.19
C ILE A 168 -6.98 11.24 3.59
N SER A 169 -8.17 11.21 4.19
CA SER A 169 -9.29 12.07 3.78
C SER A 169 -9.00 13.55 3.97
N ARG A 170 -9.40 14.35 2.97
CA ARG A 170 -9.35 15.82 2.98
C ARG A 170 -10.68 16.41 2.50
N TRP A 171 -11.78 15.97 3.10
CA TRP A 171 -13.12 16.50 2.87
C TRP A 171 -13.93 16.59 4.16
N ALA A 172 -14.92 17.48 4.17
CA ALA A 172 -15.95 17.55 5.20
C ALA A 172 -17.09 16.57 4.88
N THR A 173 -17.88 16.16 5.88
CA THR A 173 -18.99 15.18 5.72
C THR A 173 -20.38 15.78 5.89
N ASP A 174 -20.49 17.09 6.05
CA ASP A 174 -21.77 17.80 6.18
C ASP A 174 -22.73 17.48 5.01
N GLY A 175 -23.91 16.98 5.34
CA GLY A 175 -24.96 16.64 4.37
C GLY A 175 -24.71 15.39 3.54
N LEU A 176 -23.71 14.56 3.89
CA LEU A 176 -23.57 13.23 3.33
C LEU A 176 -24.49 12.25 4.06
N LYS A 177 -24.91 11.19 3.36
CA LYS A 177 -25.72 10.12 3.94
C LYS A 177 -24.99 9.38 5.05
N ASN A 178 -23.67 9.25 4.94
CA ASN A 178 -22.81 8.76 6.01
C ASN A 178 -21.87 9.90 6.43
N GLU A 179 -22.11 10.44 7.63
CA GLU A 179 -21.35 11.58 8.14
C GLU A 179 -20.01 11.16 8.78
N PHE A 180 -19.73 9.85 8.88
CA PHE A 180 -18.48 9.35 9.43
C PHE A 180 -17.30 9.56 8.48
N VAL A 181 -16.17 10.04 9.02
CA VAL A 181 -14.90 10.19 8.30
C VAL A 181 -13.92 9.11 8.74
N VAL A 182 -13.36 8.40 7.77
CA VAL A 182 -12.11 7.68 7.94
C VAL A 182 -10.95 8.64 7.68
N HIS A 183 -10.16 8.93 8.70
CA HIS A 183 -8.99 9.81 8.52
C HIS A 183 -7.90 9.14 7.66
N GLU A 184 -7.63 7.85 7.86
CA GLU A 184 -6.54 7.11 7.22
C GLU A 184 -7.08 5.87 6.50
N PHE A 185 -6.80 5.74 5.21
CA PHE A 185 -7.29 4.62 4.42
C PHE A 185 -6.40 3.39 4.62
N ARG A 186 -7.05 2.26 4.85
CA ARG A 186 -6.45 0.92 4.91
C ARG A 186 -6.85 0.08 3.71
N ARG A 187 -8.08 0.23 3.22
CA ARG A 187 -8.61 -0.36 1.98
C ARG A 187 -9.62 0.60 1.35
N VAL A 188 -9.80 0.51 0.03
CA VAL A 188 -10.87 1.19 -0.71
C VAL A 188 -11.69 0.14 -1.45
N THR A 189 -13.00 0.13 -1.26
CA THR A 189 -13.90 -0.77 -1.98
C THR A 189 -14.94 0.03 -2.74
N VAL A 190 -15.05 -0.21 -4.04
CA VAL A 190 -15.93 0.50 -4.97
C VAL A 190 -16.96 -0.49 -5.49
N TYR A 191 -18.23 -0.13 -5.39
CA TYR A 191 -19.32 -0.94 -5.91
C TYR A 191 -19.84 -0.31 -7.19
N VAL A 192 -19.81 -1.09 -8.27
CA VAL A 192 -20.26 -0.65 -9.59
C VAL A 192 -21.44 -1.53 -10.01
N ASN A 193 -21.19 -2.82 -10.21
CA ASN A 193 -22.21 -3.75 -10.65
C ASN A 193 -22.89 -4.44 -9.48
N LYS A 194 -22.14 -4.78 -8.43
CA LYS A 194 -22.69 -5.44 -7.24
C LYS A 194 -23.46 -4.46 -6.36
N PRO A 195 -24.43 -4.93 -5.56
CA PRO A 195 -25.10 -4.06 -4.61
C PRO A 195 -24.11 -3.60 -3.53
N SER A 196 -24.15 -2.32 -3.19
CA SER A 196 -23.36 -1.77 -2.08
C SER A 196 -23.94 -2.26 -0.76
N PRO A 197 -23.16 -2.93 0.10
CA PRO A 197 -23.59 -3.27 1.45
C PRO A 197 -23.92 -2.02 2.25
N LEU A 198 -24.81 -2.16 3.22
CA LEU A 198 -25.11 -1.07 4.14
C LEU A 198 -23.99 -0.94 5.17
N VAL A 199 -23.64 0.30 5.51
CA VAL A 199 -22.76 0.63 6.63
C VAL A 199 -23.62 1.05 7.80
N ASP A 200 -23.45 0.41 8.95
CA ASP A 200 -24.16 0.78 10.19
C ASP A 200 -23.73 2.18 10.64
N ALA A 201 -24.69 3.09 10.80
CA ALA A 201 -24.39 4.49 11.12
C ALA A 201 -23.74 4.69 12.50
N LYS A 202 -23.97 3.79 13.47
CA LYS A 202 -23.44 3.91 14.83
C LYS A 202 -22.10 3.22 14.99
N ARG A 203 -21.96 2.05 14.35
CA ARG A 203 -20.78 1.19 14.46
C ARG A 203 -19.77 1.43 13.35
N SER A 204 -20.20 2.06 12.26
CA SER A 204 -19.41 2.33 11.06
C SER A 204 -18.80 1.06 10.48
N CYS A 205 -19.55 -0.04 10.43
CA CYS A 205 -19.05 -1.34 9.96
C CYS A 205 -20.05 -1.96 8.97
N HIS A 206 -19.64 -2.98 8.22
CA HIS A 206 -20.62 -3.87 7.59
C HIS A 206 -21.21 -4.77 8.66
N VAL A 207 -22.51 -5.05 8.57
CA VAL A 207 -23.21 -5.88 9.57
C VAL A 207 -23.63 -7.19 8.90
N GLY A 208 -23.15 -8.29 9.46
CA GLY A 208 -23.53 -9.65 9.05
C GLY A 208 -24.98 -9.98 9.38
N ALA A 209 -25.46 -11.14 8.92
CA ALA A 209 -26.81 -11.61 9.20
C ALA A 209 -27.04 -11.91 10.70
N ASP A 210 -25.98 -12.25 11.41
CA ASP A 210 -25.91 -12.46 12.87
C ASP A 210 -25.83 -11.16 13.68
N GLY A 211 -25.73 -10.01 12.99
CA GLY A 211 -25.55 -8.71 13.62
C GLY A 211 -24.10 -8.38 13.97
N GLU A 212 -23.12 -9.24 13.64
CA GLU A 212 -21.70 -8.96 13.90
C GLU A 212 -21.16 -7.86 12.98
N CYS A 213 -20.27 -7.03 13.52
CA CYS A 213 -19.52 -6.06 12.72
C CYS A 213 -18.39 -6.75 11.99
N SER A 214 -18.21 -6.40 10.72
CA SER A 214 -17.10 -6.86 9.90
C SER A 214 -16.53 -5.71 9.07
N ASP A 215 -15.21 -5.71 8.94
CA ASP A 215 -14.45 -4.90 7.98
C ASP A 215 -14.04 -5.70 6.74
N ALA A 216 -14.52 -6.94 6.62
CA ALA A 216 -14.23 -7.79 5.49
C ALA A 216 -14.63 -7.08 4.20
N ILE A 217 -13.80 -7.24 3.17
CA ILE A 217 -14.06 -6.70 1.84
C ILE A 217 -15.20 -7.52 1.23
N PRO A 218 -16.38 -6.93 0.99
CA PRO A 218 -17.52 -7.66 0.47
C PRO A 218 -17.23 -8.17 -0.94
N TYR A 219 -17.66 -9.39 -1.19
CA TYR A 219 -17.44 -10.11 -2.46
C TYR A 219 -15.97 -10.32 -2.84
N ALA A 220 -15.03 -10.20 -1.89
CA ALA A 220 -13.61 -10.39 -2.15
C ALA A 220 -13.35 -11.74 -2.85
N THR A 221 -12.64 -11.68 -3.98
CA THR A 221 -12.23 -12.88 -4.71
C THR A 221 -10.73 -12.83 -5.03
N GLY A 222 -10.07 -13.99 -4.95
CA GLY A 222 -8.65 -14.13 -5.26
C GLY A 222 -7.73 -13.65 -4.14
N ASP A 223 -6.43 -13.71 -4.39
CA ASP A 223 -5.42 -13.28 -3.41
C ASP A 223 -5.17 -11.78 -3.47
N ALA A 224 -4.82 -11.20 -2.32
CA ALA A 224 -4.37 -9.82 -2.22
C ALA A 224 -3.13 -9.61 -3.11
N VAL A 225 -3.07 -8.44 -3.74
CA VAL A 225 -1.96 -8.06 -4.61
C VAL A 225 -0.75 -7.68 -3.76
N LYS A 226 0.10 -8.66 -3.45
CA LYS A 226 1.31 -8.47 -2.63
C LYS A 226 2.62 -8.37 -3.44
N GLY A 227 2.62 -8.87 -4.67
CA GLY A 227 3.82 -8.89 -5.53
C GLY A 227 4.16 -7.54 -6.18
N THR A 228 5.15 -7.54 -7.07
CA THR A 228 5.43 -6.38 -7.94
C THR A 228 4.29 -6.20 -8.93
N ARG A 229 3.70 -5.02 -8.97
CA ARG A 229 2.55 -4.69 -9.82
C ARG A 229 3.01 -4.19 -11.17
N VAL A 230 2.24 -4.45 -12.22
CA VAL A 230 2.48 -3.89 -13.54
C VAL A 230 1.27 -3.05 -13.92
N TYR A 231 1.53 -1.80 -14.27
CA TYR A 231 0.52 -0.84 -14.69
C TYR A 231 0.77 -0.43 -16.14
N VAL A 232 -0.30 -0.24 -16.91
CA VAL A 232 -0.27 0.35 -18.24
C VAL A 232 -1.18 1.56 -18.24
N ASP A 233 -0.62 2.74 -18.50
CA ASP A 233 -1.34 4.01 -18.50
C ASP A 233 -2.22 4.20 -17.24
N GLY A 234 -1.69 3.79 -16.08
CA GLY A 234 -2.37 3.90 -14.78
C GLY A 234 -3.29 2.73 -14.39
N LYS A 235 -3.56 1.80 -15.31
CA LYS A 235 -4.40 0.63 -15.04
C LYS A 235 -3.54 -0.58 -14.70
N MET A 236 -3.81 -1.23 -13.57
CA MET A 236 -3.08 -2.45 -13.20
C MET A 236 -3.49 -3.59 -14.12
N VAL A 237 -2.54 -4.13 -14.88
CA VAL A 237 -2.78 -5.26 -15.80
C VAL A 237 -2.48 -6.60 -15.13
N GLY A 238 -1.66 -6.58 -14.07
CA GLY A 238 -1.33 -7.77 -13.33
C GLY A 238 -0.26 -7.50 -12.27
N PHE A 239 0.20 -8.58 -11.66
CA PHE A 239 1.26 -8.54 -10.67
C PHE A 239 2.00 -9.88 -10.62
N VAL A 240 3.22 -9.83 -10.13
CA VAL A 240 4.10 -10.99 -10.11
C VAL A 240 3.69 -11.96 -9.01
N LYS A 241 3.35 -13.19 -9.41
CA LYS A 241 3.21 -14.35 -8.53
C LYS A 241 4.17 -15.43 -9.01
N ARG A 242 5.05 -15.92 -8.12
CA ARG A 242 6.08 -16.92 -8.44
C ARG A 242 5.52 -18.15 -9.17
N ARG A 243 4.35 -18.64 -8.75
CA ARG A 243 3.68 -19.82 -9.34
C ARG A 243 3.00 -19.57 -10.69
N GLN A 244 2.96 -18.33 -11.16
CA GLN A 244 2.28 -17.91 -12.40
C GLN A 244 3.26 -17.43 -13.49
N LEU A 245 4.56 -17.54 -13.26
CA LEU A 245 5.56 -17.19 -14.27
C LEU A 245 5.73 -18.34 -15.25
N ALA A 246 5.57 -18.05 -16.54
CA ALA A 246 5.78 -19.05 -17.60
C ALA A 246 7.27 -19.31 -17.83
N GLU A 247 7.61 -20.54 -18.24
CA GLU A 247 9.00 -20.90 -18.58
C GLU A 247 9.54 -20.06 -19.74
N ALA A 248 8.68 -19.62 -20.67
CA ALA A 248 9.07 -18.77 -21.79
C ALA A 248 9.68 -17.41 -21.39
N LEU A 249 9.46 -16.98 -20.13
CA LEU A 249 10.04 -15.77 -19.57
C LEU A 249 11.53 -15.92 -19.22
N VAL A 250 12.00 -17.16 -19.04
CA VAL A 250 13.33 -17.47 -18.51
C VAL A 250 14.43 -17.05 -19.50
N MET A 251 15.50 -16.47 -18.97
CA MET A 251 16.68 -16.02 -19.71
C MET A 251 17.98 -16.72 -19.29
N GLY A 252 17.86 -17.80 -18.51
CA GLY A 252 18.98 -18.46 -17.84
C GLY A 252 19.05 -18.09 -16.36
N ASP A 253 20.22 -18.25 -15.77
CA ASP A 253 20.46 -18.06 -14.34
C ASP A 253 21.52 -16.98 -14.06
N THR A 254 21.50 -16.40 -12.87
CA THR A 254 22.61 -15.58 -12.36
C THR A 254 23.80 -16.46 -11.96
N PRO A 255 25.01 -15.90 -11.78
CA PRO A 255 26.14 -16.64 -11.24
C PRO A 255 25.86 -17.29 -9.86
N ALA A 256 24.93 -16.71 -9.09
CA ALA A 256 24.45 -17.24 -7.82
C ALA A 256 23.37 -18.34 -7.95
N GLY A 257 23.01 -18.74 -9.18
CA GLY A 257 22.01 -19.77 -9.46
C GLY A 257 20.56 -19.30 -9.36
N GLU A 258 20.31 -17.98 -9.36
CA GLU A 258 18.94 -17.45 -9.38
C GLU A 258 18.40 -17.36 -10.81
N ARG A 259 17.20 -17.88 -11.04
CA ARG A 259 16.54 -17.77 -12.34
C ARG A 259 16.31 -16.32 -12.75
N LYS A 260 16.76 -15.95 -13.95
CA LYS A 260 16.48 -14.66 -14.59
C LYS A 260 15.19 -14.73 -15.41
N TYR A 261 14.31 -13.76 -15.22
CA TYR A 261 13.07 -13.61 -15.98
C TYR A 261 13.07 -12.27 -16.72
N ASN A 262 12.69 -12.27 -18.00
CA ASN A 262 12.63 -11.04 -18.79
C ASN A 262 11.43 -10.17 -18.39
N VAL A 263 11.66 -8.87 -18.15
CA VAL A 263 10.61 -7.91 -17.78
C VAL A 263 9.65 -7.65 -18.94
N SER A 264 10.15 -7.50 -20.17
CA SER A 264 9.31 -7.24 -21.35
C SER A 264 8.41 -8.43 -21.67
N LYS A 265 8.93 -9.66 -21.59
CA LYS A 265 8.12 -10.88 -21.76
C LYS A 265 7.08 -11.03 -20.65
N LEU A 266 7.37 -10.61 -19.41
CA LEU A 266 6.39 -10.60 -18.33
C LEU A 266 5.23 -9.65 -18.65
N ILE A 267 5.54 -8.44 -19.11
CA ILE A 267 4.54 -7.45 -19.56
C ILE A 267 3.68 -8.04 -20.68
N ALA A 268 4.30 -8.69 -21.67
CA ALA A 268 3.59 -9.38 -22.75
C ALA A 268 2.72 -10.55 -22.25
N GLN A 269 3.19 -11.35 -21.27
CA GLN A 269 2.40 -12.43 -20.65
C GLN A 269 1.12 -11.90 -19.99
N MET A 270 1.14 -10.66 -19.49
CA MET A 270 -0.04 -9.98 -18.94
C MET A 270 -0.98 -9.42 -20.01
N GLY A 271 -0.77 -9.75 -21.29
CA GLY A 271 -1.61 -9.35 -22.41
C GLY A 271 -1.35 -7.93 -22.91
N VAL A 272 -0.21 -7.32 -22.53
CA VAL A 272 0.15 -5.97 -22.98
C VAL A 272 0.93 -6.07 -24.28
N ASP A 273 0.48 -5.33 -25.29
CA ASP A 273 1.28 -5.11 -26.50
C ASP A 273 2.45 -4.17 -26.19
N THR A 274 3.66 -4.74 -26.26
CA THR A 274 4.93 -4.07 -25.94
C THR A 274 5.43 -3.14 -27.06
N HIS A 275 4.77 -3.11 -28.22
CA HIS A 275 5.08 -2.16 -29.27
C HIS A 275 4.52 -0.76 -28.94
N GLY A 276 5.28 0.28 -29.32
CA GLY A 276 4.86 1.68 -29.12
C GLY A 276 4.86 2.14 -27.66
N ILE A 277 5.57 1.45 -26.76
CA ILE A 277 5.80 1.94 -25.40
C ILE A 277 6.62 3.24 -25.48
N GLN A 278 6.09 4.31 -24.88
CA GLN A 278 6.70 5.63 -24.82
C GLN A 278 7.72 5.74 -23.69
N ALA A 279 7.43 5.12 -22.55
CA ALA A 279 8.36 5.04 -21.43
C ALA A 279 8.02 3.87 -20.49
N VAL A 280 9.02 3.44 -19.72
CA VAL A 280 8.87 2.51 -18.60
C VAL A 280 9.55 3.11 -17.38
N GLU A 281 8.87 3.07 -16.24
CA GLU A 281 9.45 3.43 -14.94
C GLU A 281 9.45 2.24 -13.99
N LEU A 282 10.54 2.11 -13.22
CA LEU A 282 10.63 1.21 -12.09
C LEU A 282 10.44 1.99 -10.80
N ILE A 283 9.52 1.50 -9.96
CA ILE A 283 9.17 2.14 -8.70
C ILE A 283 9.66 1.27 -7.54
N ALA A 284 10.47 1.85 -6.64
CA ALA A 284 10.85 1.25 -5.38
C ALA A 284 10.08 1.92 -4.26
N GLY A 285 8.93 1.34 -3.92
CA GLY A 285 8.04 1.91 -2.94
C GLY A 285 7.29 3.12 -3.51
N ASP A 286 7.73 4.33 -3.14
CA ASP A 286 7.18 5.61 -3.63
C ASP A 286 8.13 6.33 -4.62
N ASP A 287 9.37 5.84 -4.73
CA ASP A 287 10.45 6.45 -5.49
C ASP A 287 10.54 5.89 -6.91
N VAL A 288 10.79 6.76 -7.89
CA VAL A 288 11.18 6.34 -9.24
C VAL A 288 12.68 6.10 -9.25
N ILE A 289 13.11 4.84 -9.37
CA ILE A 289 14.53 4.49 -9.33
C ILE A 289 15.15 4.30 -10.72
N ALA A 290 14.30 4.13 -11.73
CA ALA A 290 14.75 4.00 -13.12
C ALA A 290 13.68 4.48 -14.10
N ARG A 291 14.12 5.09 -15.20
CA ARG A 291 13.24 5.48 -16.32
C ARG A 291 13.90 5.17 -17.66
N ALA A 292 13.21 4.37 -18.48
CA ALA A 292 13.57 4.14 -19.87
C ALA A 292 12.63 4.93 -20.79
N SER A 293 13.19 5.74 -21.69
CA SER A 293 12.45 6.29 -22.83
C SER A 293 12.13 5.20 -23.85
N SER A 294 11.28 5.48 -24.84
CA SER A 294 10.94 4.53 -25.92
C SER A 294 12.18 3.94 -26.60
N GLU A 295 13.17 4.79 -26.91
CA GLU A 295 14.43 4.39 -27.55
C GLU A 295 15.25 3.46 -26.64
N LYS A 296 15.45 3.87 -25.38
CA LYS A 296 16.20 3.05 -24.41
C LYS A 296 15.49 1.74 -24.11
N TRP A 297 14.17 1.76 -23.97
CA TRP A 297 13.37 0.56 -23.74
C TRP A 297 13.49 -0.41 -24.91
N THR A 298 13.37 0.06 -26.14
CA THR A 298 13.51 -0.80 -27.34
C THR A 298 14.88 -1.49 -27.38
N LYS A 299 15.94 -0.77 -27.01
CA LYS A 299 17.31 -1.31 -26.96
C LYS A 299 17.51 -2.31 -25.81
N LEU A 300 17.05 -1.98 -24.61
CA LEU A 300 17.37 -2.73 -23.39
C LEU A 300 16.38 -3.85 -23.05
N ALA A 301 15.13 -3.77 -23.53
CA ALA A 301 14.08 -4.74 -23.20
C ALA A 301 14.46 -6.22 -23.41
N PRO A 302 15.23 -6.60 -24.46
CA PRO A 302 15.67 -7.99 -24.62
C PRO A 302 16.56 -8.50 -23.50
N GLU A 303 17.33 -7.61 -22.86
CA GLU A 303 18.30 -7.95 -21.81
C GLU A 303 17.79 -7.59 -20.41
N PHE A 304 16.70 -6.84 -20.30
CA PHE A 304 16.17 -6.37 -19.03
C PHE A 304 15.47 -7.48 -18.25
N PHE A 305 16.06 -7.87 -17.11
CA PHE A 305 15.63 -9.03 -16.33
C PHE A 305 15.42 -8.72 -14.85
N PHE A 306 14.69 -9.62 -14.19
CA PHE A 306 14.53 -9.65 -12.75
C PHE A 306 14.77 -11.06 -12.19
N THR A 307 15.10 -11.13 -10.91
CA THR A 307 15.09 -12.36 -10.12
C THR A 307 14.00 -12.32 -9.06
N LEU A 308 13.74 -13.47 -8.45
CA LEU A 308 12.74 -13.63 -7.40
C LEU A 308 13.40 -13.99 -6.07
N PRO A 309 13.71 -13.00 -5.23
CA PRO A 309 14.15 -13.23 -3.87
C PRO A 309 13.18 -14.16 -3.12
N LYS A 310 13.72 -15.04 -2.27
CA LYS A 310 12.91 -15.90 -1.40
C LYS A 310 12.13 -15.02 -0.41
N HIS A 311 10.99 -15.53 0.08
CA HIS A 311 10.16 -14.91 1.12
C HIS A 311 9.69 -13.45 0.87
N ASN A 312 9.68 -12.97 -0.37
CA ASN A 312 9.34 -11.58 -0.71
C ASN A 312 7.97 -11.40 -1.37
N HIS A 313 7.02 -12.34 -1.19
CA HIS A 313 5.64 -12.26 -1.71
C HIS A 313 5.48 -11.89 -3.20
N GLY A 314 6.49 -12.12 -4.02
CA GLY A 314 6.50 -11.75 -5.45
C GLY A 314 7.01 -10.35 -5.74
N LYS A 315 7.59 -9.63 -4.77
CA LYS A 315 8.45 -8.48 -5.04
C LYS A 315 9.70 -8.96 -5.76
N VAL A 316 9.96 -8.37 -6.92
CA VAL A 316 11.07 -8.74 -7.79
C VAL A 316 12.29 -7.89 -7.50
N ARG A 317 13.47 -8.46 -7.70
CA ARG A 317 14.73 -7.72 -7.76
C ARG A 317 15.10 -7.53 -9.21
N VAL A 318 15.05 -6.29 -9.71
CA VAL A 318 15.35 -5.96 -11.11
C VAL A 318 16.82 -5.58 -11.23
N HIS A 319 17.48 -6.06 -12.28
CA HIS A 319 18.79 -5.56 -12.66
C HIS A 319 18.62 -4.26 -13.44
N VAL A 320 19.10 -3.15 -12.87
CA VAL A 320 18.89 -1.80 -13.39
C VAL A 320 20.19 -1.27 -14.03
N PRO A 321 20.24 -1.10 -15.37
CA PRO A 321 21.38 -0.51 -16.04
C PRO A 321 21.65 0.94 -15.57
N ALA A 322 22.93 1.31 -15.45
CA ALA A 322 23.37 2.65 -15.04
C ALA A 322 22.74 3.77 -15.89
N GLU A 323 22.55 3.52 -17.20
CA GLU A 323 21.96 4.49 -18.13
C GLU A 323 20.48 4.80 -17.88
N LEU A 324 19.79 4.04 -17.02
CA LEU A 324 18.40 4.26 -16.63
C LEU A 324 18.24 4.93 -15.26
N GLN A 325 19.32 5.01 -14.49
CA GLN A 325 19.33 5.53 -13.12
C GLN A 325 19.57 7.05 -13.10
N THR A 326 19.54 7.64 -11.91
CA THR A 326 20.02 9.02 -11.70
C THR A 326 21.48 9.14 -12.16
N GLN A 327 21.80 10.16 -12.94
CA GLN A 327 23.12 10.33 -13.53
C GLN A 327 24.03 11.07 -12.54
N GLN A 328 24.68 10.30 -11.66
CA GLN A 328 25.69 10.78 -10.73
C GLN A 328 27.05 10.17 -11.08
N GLU A 329 28.14 10.80 -10.63
CA GLU A 329 29.48 10.27 -10.85
C GLU A 329 29.62 8.88 -10.19
N GLY A 330 30.15 7.90 -10.94
CA GLY A 330 30.37 6.54 -10.43
C GLY A 330 29.15 5.61 -10.41
N VAL A 331 28.02 6.00 -11.02
CA VAL A 331 26.84 5.12 -11.12
C VAL A 331 27.14 3.93 -12.03
N SER A 332 26.94 2.73 -11.50
CA SER A 332 27.07 1.44 -12.18
C SER A 332 25.73 0.69 -12.22
N ASP A 333 25.70 -0.43 -12.93
CA ASP A 333 24.54 -1.31 -12.92
C ASP A 333 24.30 -1.84 -11.49
N ARG A 334 23.04 -1.82 -11.05
CA ARG A 334 22.67 -2.21 -9.69
C ARG A 334 21.35 -2.98 -9.67
N ASP A 335 21.23 -3.87 -8.72
CA ASP A 335 19.99 -4.60 -8.48
C ASP A 335 19.15 -3.89 -7.42
N ALA A 336 17.85 -3.75 -7.67
CA ALA A 336 16.92 -3.07 -6.75
C ALA A 336 15.61 -3.85 -6.58
N LEU A 337 15.01 -3.81 -5.39
CA LEU A 337 13.65 -4.27 -5.19
C LEU A 337 12.66 -3.27 -5.82
N VAL A 338 11.65 -3.80 -6.49
CA VAL A 338 10.67 -3.00 -7.21
C VAL A 338 9.26 -3.31 -6.70
N SER A 339 8.52 -2.29 -6.28
CA SER A 339 7.11 -2.41 -5.87
C SER A 339 6.16 -2.39 -7.08
N SER A 340 6.48 -1.62 -8.12
CA SER A 340 5.70 -1.58 -9.36
C SER A 340 6.52 -1.20 -10.59
N VAL A 341 6.03 -1.63 -11.75
CA VAL A 341 6.49 -1.24 -13.08
C VAL A 341 5.38 -0.43 -13.73
N GLN A 342 5.68 0.80 -14.13
CA GLN A 342 4.75 1.70 -14.79
C GLN A 342 5.09 1.75 -16.29
N VAL A 343 4.17 1.30 -17.13
CA VAL A 343 4.31 1.31 -18.59
C VAL A 343 3.43 2.43 -19.15
N TYR A 344 4.05 3.32 -19.91
CA TYR A 344 3.41 4.48 -20.52
C TYR A 344 3.31 4.23 -22.02
N LYS A 345 2.10 4.04 -22.54
CA LYS A 345 1.85 3.76 -23.96
C LYS A 345 1.10 4.91 -24.63
N THR A 346 0.11 5.46 -23.93
CA THR A 346 -0.69 6.60 -24.42
C THR A 346 -0.58 7.82 -23.52
N THR A 347 -0.23 7.63 -22.25
CA THR A 347 -0.10 8.70 -21.27
C THR A 347 1.35 9.13 -21.14
N LYS A 348 1.60 10.45 -21.07
CA LYS A 348 2.94 10.95 -20.75
C LYS A 348 3.24 10.70 -19.27
N PRO A 349 4.45 10.20 -18.90
CA PRO A 349 4.87 10.14 -17.50
C PRO A 349 4.81 11.50 -16.83
N VAL A 350 4.49 11.52 -15.53
CA VAL A 350 4.69 12.71 -14.70
C VAL A 350 6.18 12.93 -14.56
N ASP A 351 6.61 14.19 -14.58
CA ASP A 351 7.99 14.55 -14.32
C ASP A 351 8.32 14.33 -12.83
N ARG A 352 8.71 13.10 -12.51
CA ARG A 352 9.20 12.69 -11.18
C ARG A 352 10.72 12.61 -11.23
N GLU A 353 11.36 13.11 -10.18
CA GLU A 353 12.81 12.98 -10.01
C GLU A 353 13.20 11.50 -9.85
N LEU A 354 14.38 11.14 -10.35
CA LEU A 354 14.96 9.82 -10.14
C LEU A 354 15.68 9.77 -8.80
N THR A 355 15.27 8.85 -7.94
CA THR A 355 15.93 8.58 -6.65
C THR A 355 17.06 7.57 -6.85
N ALA A 356 18.20 7.80 -6.21
CA ALA A 356 19.32 6.87 -6.24
C ALA A 356 18.95 5.54 -5.56
N ILE A 357 19.35 4.42 -6.17
CA ILE A 357 19.13 3.08 -5.59
C ILE A 357 19.96 2.93 -4.31
N SER A 358 19.28 2.65 -3.21
CA SER A 358 19.86 2.52 -1.87
C SER A 358 19.13 1.47 -1.02
N GLU A 359 19.70 1.14 0.14
CA GLU A 359 19.02 0.27 1.12
C GLU A 359 17.67 0.84 1.59
N ASP A 360 17.52 2.17 1.64
CA ASP A 360 16.27 2.80 2.04
C ASP A 360 15.16 2.60 0.99
N THR A 361 15.51 2.63 -0.30
CA THR A 361 14.55 2.31 -1.39
C THR A 361 14.10 0.85 -1.32
N ASP A 362 15.02 -0.09 -1.05
CA ASP A 362 14.69 -1.52 -0.86
C ASP A 362 13.80 -1.73 0.38
N MET A 363 14.11 -1.06 1.49
CA MET A 363 13.35 -1.11 2.73
C MET A 363 11.90 -0.62 2.53
N SER A 364 11.70 0.44 1.74
CA SER A 364 10.36 0.95 1.40
C SER A 364 9.49 -0.07 0.67
N VAL A 365 10.10 -0.93 -0.15
CA VAL A 365 9.41 -2.04 -0.81
C VAL A 365 9.05 -3.14 0.18
N GLN A 366 9.96 -3.49 1.08
CA GLN A 366 9.77 -4.56 2.07
C GLN A 366 8.70 -4.21 3.11
N VAL A 367 8.69 -2.98 3.63
CA VAL A 367 7.66 -2.52 4.59
C VAL A 367 6.26 -2.65 4.00
N ALA A 368 6.10 -2.32 2.73
CA ALA A 368 4.82 -2.43 2.04
C ALA A 368 4.37 -3.89 1.83
N ALA A 369 5.30 -4.80 1.57
CA ALA A 369 5.00 -6.22 1.41
C ALA A 369 4.46 -6.86 2.72
N ASN A 370 4.97 -6.40 3.87
CA ASN A 370 4.66 -6.95 5.18
C ASN A 370 3.42 -6.34 5.86
N THR A 371 2.84 -5.28 5.31
CA THR A 371 1.73 -4.53 5.93
C THR A 371 0.37 -4.77 5.29
N ALA A 372 0.27 -5.55 4.21
CA ALA A 372 -1.02 -5.98 3.67
C ALA A 372 -1.65 -7.03 4.61
N PRO A 373 -2.65 -6.67 5.46
CA PRO A 373 -3.25 -7.63 6.37
C PRO A 373 -3.90 -8.76 5.56
N ASP A 374 -3.65 -10.00 5.95
CA ASP A 374 -4.22 -11.22 5.34
C ASP A 374 -5.74 -11.36 5.51
N GLN A 375 -6.43 -10.33 6.01
CA GLN A 375 -7.86 -10.37 6.26
C GLN A 375 -8.66 -10.01 5.00
N LEU A 376 -8.45 -10.79 3.93
CA LEU A 376 -9.47 -10.99 2.91
C LEU A 376 -10.53 -11.92 3.50
N GLY A 377 -11.36 -11.40 4.39
CA GLY A 377 -12.55 -12.06 4.95
C GLY A 377 -12.34 -13.49 5.48
N ARG A 378 -12.45 -13.67 6.81
CA ARG A 378 -12.95 -14.96 7.33
C ARG A 378 -14.45 -15.07 6.99
N GLY A 379 -14.79 -15.15 5.71
CA GLY A 379 -16.12 -15.52 5.25
C GLY A 379 -16.08 -16.99 4.89
N GLU A 380 -16.62 -17.81 5.79
CA GLU A 380 -17.10 -19.19 5.58
C GLU A 380 -16.28 -20.07 4.62
N ARG A 381 -15.44 -20.94 5.20
CA ARG A 381 -15.11 -22.24 4.61
C ARG A 381 -16.05 -23.29 5.17
#